data_AF-A0A2G9T4M1-F1
#
_entry.id   AF-A0A2G9T4M1-F1
#
_cell.length_a   1.000
_cell.length_b   1.000
_cell.length_c   1.000
_cell.angle_alpha   90.00
_cell.angle_beta   90.00
_cell.angle_gamma   90.00
#
_symmetry.space_group_name_H-M   'P 1'
#
loop_
_entity.id
_entity.type
_entity.pdbx_description
1 polymer ?
#
loop_
_entity_poly.entity_id
_entity_poly.type
_entity_poly.pdbx_seq_one_letter_code
_entity_poly.pdbx_strand_id
1 'polypeptide(L)' 'AYEIIKLKGYTSWAIGLSVAKIVQAIMTNSRNVFALSTNVKGFHGIGEEVYLSLPCVVGSNGITHIVKQNLNE' A
#
# COMPACT_ATOMS: atom_id res chain seq x y z
N ALA A 1 2.96 -7.35 14.39
CA ALA A 1 2.77 -8.69 13.80
C ALA A 1 3.45 -9.79 14.62
N TYR A 2 4.73 -9.61 15.01
CA TYR A 2 5.52 -10.65 15.71
C TYR A 2 4.88 -11.22 16.98
N GLU A 3 4.28 -10.38 17.83
CA GLU A 3 3.61 -10.86 19.05
C GLU A 3 2.39 -11.74 18.75
N ILE A 4 1.56 -11.36 17.77
CA ILE A 4 0.41 -12.18 17.34
C ILE A 4 0.89 -13.50 16.73
N ILE A 5 1.96 -13.49 15.94
CA ILE A 5 2.55 -14.73 15.40
C ILE A 5 3.08 -15.60 16.54
N LYS A 6 3.75 -15.02 17.53
CA LYS A 6 4.24 -15.77 18.70
C LYS A 6 3.11 -16.43 19.49
N LEU A 7 1.98 -15.74 19.65
CA LEU A 7 0.85 -16.23 20.46
C LEU A 7 -0.09 -17.18 19.69
N LYS A 8 -0.37 -16.87 18.41
CA LYS A 8 -1.37 -17.58 17.59
C LYS A 8 -0.75 -18.50 16.54
N GLY A 9 0.54 -18.34 16.24
CA GLY A 9 1.26 -19.04 15.17
C GLY A 9 1.16 -18.38 13.79
N TYR A 10 0.22 -17.46 13.58
CA TYR A 10 -0.01 -16.81 12.28
C TYR A 10 -0.84 -15.52 12.43
N THR A 11 -0.94 -14.74 11.34
CA THR A 11 -1.86 -13.59 11.22
C THR A 11 -2.86 -13.85 10.11
N SER A 12 -4.11 -13.42 10.27
CA SER A 12 -5.15 -13.66 9.26
C SER A 12 -6.15 -12.52 9.18
N TRP A 13 -6.80 -12.20 10.29
CA TRP A 13 -7.93 -11.26 10.33
C TRP A 13 -7.58 -9.84 9.87
N ALA A 14 -6.53 -9.23 10.44
CA ALA A 14 -6.13 -7.87 10.11
C ALA A 14 -5.68 -7.74 8.64
N ILE A 15 -4.96 -8.75 8.13
CA ILE A 15 -4.52 -8.76 6.72
C ILE A 15 -5.72 -8.93 5.80
N GLY A 16 -6.62 -9.88 6.09
CA GLY A 16 -7.84 -10.09 5.30
C GLY A 16 -8.72 -8.85 5.23
N LEU A 17 -8.91 -8.15 6.35
CA LEU A 17 -9.68 -6.90 6.38
C LEU A 17 -8.98 -5.78 5.58
N SER A 18 -7.65 -5.67 5.66
CA SER A 18 -6.89 -4.71 4.87
C SER A 18 -7.03 -4.96 3.37
N VAL A 19 -6.92 -6.22 2.94
CA VAL A 19 -7.12 -6.61 1.53
C VAL A 19 -8.55 -6.32 1.09
N ALA A 20 -9.55 -6.67 1.90
CA ALA A 20 -10.95 -6.40 1.58
C ALA A 20 -11.22 -4.90 1.38
N LYS A 21 -10.62 -4.02 2.19
CA LYS A 21 -10.75 -2.56 2.02
C LYS A 21 -10.11 -2.05 0.72
N ILE A 22 -8.95 -2.58 0.34
CA ILE A 22 -8.28 -2.23 -0.91
C ILE A 22 -9.14 -2.66 -2.10
N VAL A 23 -9.61 -3.92 -2.09
CA VAL A 23 -10.49 -4.46 -3.13
C VAL A 23 -11.79 -3.66 -3.24
N GLN A 24 -12.40 -3.30 -2.12
CA GLN A 24 -13.59 -2.47 -2.11
C GLN A 24 -13.34 -1.11 -2.79
N ALA A 25 -12.22 -0.44 -2.48
CA ALA A 25 -11.87 0.83 -3.11
C ALA A 25 -11.65 0.73 -4.62
N ILE A 26 -11.09 -0.39 -5.10
CA ILE A 26 -10.97 -0.69 -6.54
C ILE A 26 -12.37 -0.87 -7.14
N MET A 27 -13.18 -1.76 -6.56
CA MET A 27 -14.51 -2.13 -7.09
C MET A 27 -15.49 -0.95 -7.12
N THR A 28 -15.46 -0.08 -6.11
CA THR A 28 -16.33 1.10 -6.04
C THR A 28 -15.70 2.35 -6.67
N ASN A 29 -14.49 2.23 -7.24
CA ASN A 29 -13.72 3.35 -7.78
C ASN A 29 -13.63 4.55 -6.82
N SER A 30 -13.43 4.31 -5.52
CA SER A 30 -13.57 5.36 -4.50
C SER A 30 -12.41 6.35 -4.49
N ARG A 31 -11.31 6.05 -5.20
CA ARG A 31 -10.08 6.88 -5.26
C ARG A 31 -9.48 7.15 -3.87
N ASN A 32 -9.53 6.15 -3.00
CA ASN A 32 -8.95 6.22 -1.67
C ASN A 32 -7.42 6.13 -1.72
N VAL A 33 -6.75 6.71 -0.72
CA VAL A 33 -5.30 6.63 -0.56
C VAL A 33 -4.94 5.47 0.36
N PHE A 34 -4.04 4.60 -0.08
CA PHE A 34 -3.48 3.51 0.71
C PHE A 34 -1.96 3.48 0.58
N ALA A 35 -1.25 3.12 1.65
CA ALA A 35 0.17 2.81 1.55
C ALA A 35 0.32 1.42 0.91
N LEU A 36 0.70 1.37 -0.37
CA LEU A 36 0.82 0.13 -1.15
C LEU A 36 2.18 0.06 -1.83
N SER A 37 2.64 -1.17 -2.05
CA SER A 37 3.88 -1.44 -2.77
C SER A 37 3.74 -1.02 -4.23
N THR A 38 4.55 -0.05 -4.66
CA THR A 38 4.59 0.49 -6.02
C THR A 38 6.03 0.68 -6.46
N ASN A 39 6.27 0.74 -7.78
CA ASN A 39 7.59 1.08 -8.31
C ASN A 39 7.96 2.50 -7.86
N VAL A 40 9.09 2.64 -7.17
CA VAL A 40 9.55 3.91 -6.60
C VAL A 40 10.71 4.54 -7.37
N LYS A 41 11.04 4.03 -8.57
CA LYS A 41 12.04 4.63 -9.45
C LYS A 41 11.67 6.09 -9.73
N GLY A 42 12.61 6.99 -9.48
CA GLY A 42 12.43 8.44 -9.62
C GLY A 42 11.79 9.13 -8.41
N PHE A 43 11.42 8.39 -7.36
CA PHE A 43 10.93 8.96 -6.09
C PHE A 43 12.05 8.97 -5.05
N HIS A 44 12.14 10.05 -4.27
CA HIS A 44 13.04 10.17 -3.11
C HIS A 44 14.52 9.82 -3.42
N GLY A 45 15.00 10.12 -4.64
CA GLY A 45 16.38 9.86 -5.07
C GLY A 45 16.68 8.41 -5.49
N ILE A 46 15.67 7.53 -5.56
CA ILE A 46 15.85 6.12 -5.92
C ILE A 46 15.90 5.98 -7.46
N GLY A 47 17.05 5.57 -7.99
CA GLY A 47 17.25 5.36 -9.44
C GLY A 47 16.95 3.94 -9.93
N GLU A 48 16.88 2.98 -9.02
CA GLU A 48 16.71 1.56 -9.32
C GLU A 48 15.24 1.16 -9.40
N GLU A 49 14.97 0.05 -10.09
CA GLU A 49 13.63 -0.55 -10.17
C GLU A 49 13.35 -1.38 -8.94
N VAL A 50 12.89 -0.71 -7.88
CA VAL A 50 12.50 -1.34 -6.61
C VAL A 50 11.06 -0.98 -6.26
N TYR A 51 10.41 -1.85 -5.51
CA TYR A 51 9.03 -1.70 -5.07
C TYR A 51 8.98 -1.48 -3.57
N LEU A 52 8.48 -0.31 -3.15
CA LEU A 52 8.32 0.07 -1.76
C LEU A 52 6.92 0.64 -1.52
N SER A 53 6.53 0.73 -0.26
CA SER A 53 5.21 1.26 0.10
C SER A 53 5.20 2.79 0.02
N LEU A 54 4.40 3.34 -0.90
CA LEU A 54 4.07 4.76 -0.98
C LEU A 54 2.55 4.97 -0.90
N PRO A 55 2.07 6.14 -0.46
CA PRO A 55 0.67 6.51 -0.50
C PRO A 55 0.21 6.60 -1.97
N CYS A 56 -0.60 5.64 -2.36
CA CYS A 56 -1.12 5.46 -3.70
C CYS A 56 -2.62 5.73 -3.72
N VAL A 57 -3.09 6.51 -4.70
CA VAL A 57 -4.52 6.69 -5.00
C VAL A 57 -5.00 5.49 -5.81
N VAL A 58 -5.91 4.72 -5.24
CA VAL A 58 -6.42 3.48 -5.85
C VAL A 58 -7.83 3.69 -6.40
N GLY A 59 -8.03 3.42 -7.69
CA GLY A 59 -9.33 3.44 -8.36
C GLY A 59 -9.61 2.12 -9.08
N SER A 60 -10.61 2.13 -9.97
CA SER A 60 -11.02 0.92 -10.72
C SER A 60 -9.92 0.33 -11.61
N ASN A 61 -8.98 1.16 -12.04
CA ASN A 61 -7.85 0.76 -12.90
C ASN A 61 -6.57 0.44 -12.09
N GLY A 62 -6.70 0.21 -10.78
CA GLY A 62 -5.56 0.00 -9.88
C GLY A 62 -4.99 1.33 -9.37
N ILE A 63 -3.65 1.43 -9.30
CA ILE A 63 -2.95 2.63 -8.84
C ILE A 63 -3.04 3.70 -9.92
N THR A 64 -3.72 4.81 -9.60
CA THR A 64 -3.91 5.94 -10.52
C THR A 64 -2.85 7.02 -10.34
N HIS A 65 -2.46 7.28 -9.09
CA HIS A 65 -1.50 8.34 -8.73
C HIS A 65 -0.69 7.91 -7.51
N ILE A 66 0.52 8.43 -7.37
CA ILE A 66 1.35 8.32 -6.18
C ILE A 66 1.43 9.71 -5.55
N VAL A 67 1.11 9.82 -4.26
CA VAL A 67 1.19 11.09 -3.52
C VAL A 67 2.64 11.37 -3.18
N LYS A 68 3.26 12.36 -3.82
CA LYS A 68 4.64 12.78 -3.53
C LYS A 68 4.70 13.48 -2.18
N GLN A 69 5.35 12.85 -1.21
CA GLN A 69 5.54 13.43 0.11
C GLN A 69 6.80 14.29 0.16
N ASN A 70 6.80 15.31 1.01
CA ASN A 70 8.02 15.97 1.44
C ASN A 70 8.50 15.24 2.70
N LEU A 71 9.48 14.36 2.55
CA LEU A 71 10.09 13.65 3.67
C LEU A 71 11.18 14.53 4.28
N ASN A 72 11.39 14.40 5.59
CA ASN A 72 12.57 14.96 6.23
C ASN A 72 13.80 14.14 5.83
N GLU A 73 14.98 14.76 5.92
CA GLU A 73 16.27 14.08 5.79
C GLU A 73 16.52 13.11 6.94
#